data_AF-A0A352BTA7-F1
#
_entry.id   AF-A0A352BTA7-F1
#
_cell.length_a   1.000
_cell.length_b   1.000
_cell.length_c   1.000
_cell.angle_alpha   90.00
_cell.angle_beta   90.00
_cell.angle_gamma   90.00
#
_symmetry.space_group_name_H-M   'P 1'
#
loop_
_entity.id
_entity.type
_entity.pdbx_description
1 polymer ?
#
loop_
_entity_poly.entity_id
_entity_poly.type
_entity_poly.pdbx_seq_one_letter_code
_entity_poly.pdbx_strand_id
1 'polypeptide(L)' 'MGFETFKEYLPEHAREQVSALFTQEDLRVEVVPNRVTRHGDYRRLPEGGHVITINKGENHYR' A
#
# COMPACT_ATOMS: atom_id res chain seq x y z
N MET A 1 -4.97 0.38 6.37
CA MET A 1 -6.13 0.34 5.43
C MET A 1 -6.19 -1.03 4.79
N GLY A 2 -7.35 -1.45 4.26
CA GLY A 2 -7.55 -2.78 3.64
C GLY A 2 -7.71 -2.74 2.12
N PHE A 3 -7.75 -3.91 1.49
CA PHE A 3 -7.83 -4.08 0.03
C PHE A 3 -9.01 -3.32 -0.62
N GLU A 4 -10.20 -3.35 0.00
CA GLU A 4 -11.41 -2.70 -0.58
C GLU A 4 -11.22 -1.20 -0.82
N THR A 5 -10.37 -0.52 -0.04
CA THR A 5 -10.05 0.91 -0.24
C THR A 5 -9.32 1.16 -1.57
N PHE A 6 -8.59 0.17 -2.08
CA PHE A 6 -7.75 0.31 -3.28
C PHE A 6 -8.36 -0.33 -4.52
N LYS A 7 -9.34 -1.21 -4.36
CA LYS A 7 -9.97 -2.02 -5.41
C LYS A 7 -10.44 -1.21 -6.62
N GLU A 8 -11.02 -0.04 -6.40
CA GLU A 8 -11.54 0.84 -7.46
C GLU A 8 -10.43 1.52 -8.28
N TYR A 9 -9.21 1.60 -7.72
CA TYR A 9 -8.04 2.18 -8.38
C TYR A 9 -7.19 1.12 -9.10
N LEU A 10 -7.56 -0.16 -8.99
CA LEU A 10 -6.83 -1.28 -9.57
C LEU A 10 -7.53 -1.81 -10.83
N PRO A 11 -6.76 -2.14 -11.89
CA PRO A 11 -7.28 -2.89 -13.02
C PRO A 11 -7.92 -4.20 -12.59
N GLU A 12 -9.00 -4.61 -13.26
CA GLU A 12 -9.76 -5.84 -12.91
C GLU A 12 -8.89 -7.09 -12.78
N HIS A 13 -7.99 -7.29 -13.73
CA HIS A 13 -7.08 -8.44 -13.76
C HIS A 13 -6.05 -8.46 -12.61
N ALA A 14 -5.77 -7.30 -11.99
CA ALA A 14 -4.81 -7.19 -10.89
C ALA A 14 -5.47 -7.36 -9.52
N ARG A 15 -6.81 -7.25 -9.43
CA ARG A 15 -7.54 -7.26 -8.16
C ARG A 15 -7.33 -8.55 -7.37
N GLU A 16 -7.37 -9.69 -8.03
CA GLU A 16 -7.21 -11.00 -7.37
C GLU A 16 -5.81 -11.15 -6.77
N GLN A 17 -4.77 -10.85 -7.56
CA GLN A 17 -3.38 -10.92 -7.11
C GLN A 17 -3.09 -9.95 -5.97
N VAL A 18 -3.61 -8.72 -6.05
CA VAL A 18 -3.41 -7.73 -4.99
C VAL A 18 -4.19 -8.13 -3.72
N SER A 19 -5.41 -8.65 -3.84
CA SER A 19 -6.19 -9.17 -2.70
C SER A 19 -5.46 -10.31 -1.97
N ALA A 20 -4.80 -11.19 -2.72
CA ALA A 20 -3.97 -12.26 -2.15
C ALA A 20 -2.83 -11.71 -1.28
N LEU A 21 -2.18 -10.61 -1.67
CA LEU A 21 -1.13 -9.99 -0.85
C LEU A 21 -1.66 -9.50 0.50
N PHE A 22 -2.87 -8.94 0.56
CA PHE A 22 -3.47 -8.48 1.82
C PHE A 22 -3.93 -9.63 2.71
N THR A 23 -4.35 -10.76 2.13
CA THR A 23 -4.97 -11.87 2.88
C THR A 23 -4.01 -13.00 3.22
N GLN A 24 -3.02 -13.28 2.37
CA GLN A 24 -2.10 -14.40 2.50
C GLN A 24 -0.71 -13.98 3.00
N GLU A 25 -0.25 -12.78 2.63
CA GLU A 25 1.12 -12.31 2.89
C GLU A 25 1.21 -11.26 4.03
N ASP A 26 0.12 -11.01 4.77
CA ASP A 26 0.03 -9.96 5.83
C ASP A 26 0.56 -8.60 5.34
N LEU A 27 0.15 -8.19 4.13
CA LEU A 27 0.45 -6.88 3.60
C LEU A 27 -0.43 -5.80 4.25
N ARG A 28 0.21 -4.74 4.73
CA ARG A 28 -0.43 -3.56 5.30
C ARG A 28 -0.01 -2.31 4.55
N VAL A 29 -0.97 -1.43 4.31
CA VAL A 29 -0.73 -0.11 3.72
C VAL A 29 -1.08 0.98 4.72
N GLU A 30 -0.12 1.87 4.96
CA GLU A 30 -0.20 2.94 5.95
C GLU A 30 0.02 4.30 5.29
N VAL A 31 -0.85 5.27 5.61
CA VAL A 31 -0.60 6.67 5.26
C VAL A 31 0.17 7.32 6.40
N VAL A 32 1.35 7.85 6.09
CA VAL A 32 2.22 8.54 7.06
C VAL A 32 2.24 10.05 6.78
N PRO A 33 2.57 10.90 7.76
CA PRO A 33 2.76 12.34 7.52
C PRO A 33 3.73 12.59 6.36
N ASN A 34 3.51 13.68 5.62
CA ASN A 34 4.33 13.99 4.45
C ASN A 34 5.80 14.20 4.86
N ARG A 35 6.72 13.46 4.24
CA ARG A 35 8.17 13.56 4.46
C ARG A 35 8.80 14.18 3.22
N VAL A 36 9.83 15.00 3.41
CA VAL A 36 10.56 15.69 2.32
C VAL A 36 11.24 14.68 1.38
N THR A 37 11.57 13.49 1.87
CA THR A 37 12.28 12.44 1.13
C THR A 37 11.36 11.25 0.83
N ARG A 38 11.31 10.80 -0.43
CA ARG A 38 10.54 9.65 -0.96
C ARG A 38 9.01 9.77 -0.77
N HIS A 39 8.23 9.37 -1.78
CA HIS A 39 6.75 9.38 -1.72
C HIS A 39 6.18 8.30 -0.80
N GLY A 40 6.96 7.25 -0.54
CA GLY A 40 6.60 6.10 0.25
C GLY A 40 7.78 5.14 0.33
N ASP A 41 7.60 4.04 1.06
CA ASP A 41 8.61 2.98 1.14
C ASP A 41 7.97 1.62 1.44
N TYR A 42 8.61 0.56 0.96
CA TYR A 42 8.27 -0.82 1.28
C TYR A 42 9.24 -1.34 2.35
N ARG A 43 8.70 -2.05 3.33
CA ARG A 43 9.49 -2.76 4.34
C ARG A 43 8.90 -4.12 4.61
N ARG A 44 9.77 -5.12 4.68
CA ARG A 44 9.45 -6.43 5.27
C ARG A 44 9.70 -6.39 6.78
N LEU A 45 8.75 -6.87 7.56
CA LEU A 45 8.86 -6.96 9.01
C LEU A 45 9.67 -8.21 9.40
N PRO A 46 10.36 -8.19 10.55
CA PRO A 46 11.11 -9.36 11.04
C PRO A 46 10.23 -10.60 11.25
N GLU A 47 8.94 -10.39 11.53
CA GLU A 47 7.91 -11.42 11.69
C GLU A 47 7.37 -11.99 10.36
N GLY A 48 7.85 -11.48 9.22
CA GLY A 48 7.53 -11.99 7.88
C GLY A 48 6.54 -11.14 7.10
N GLY A 49 5.70 -10.34 7.79
CA GLY A 49 4.70 -9.46 7.17
C GLY A 49 5.28 -8.29 6.38
N HIS A 50 4.42 -7.55 5.70
CA HIS A 50 4.83 -6.51 4.75
C HIS A 50 4.12 -5.19 5.03
N VAL A 51 4.86 -4.08 4.95
CA VAL A 51 4.31 -2.73 5.12
C VAL A 51 4.73 -1.84 3.97
N ILE A 52 3.74 -1.22 3.33
CA ILE A 52 3.93 -0.13 2.37
C ILE A 52 3.45 1.16 3.02
N THR A 53 4.34 2.13 3.12
CA THR A 53 4.02 3.48 3.62
C THR A 53 3.84 4.43 2.46
N ILE A 54 2.84 5.31 2.55
CA ILE A 54 2.54 6.33 1.56
C ILE A 54 2.44 7.68 2.28
N ASN A 55 3.12 8.70 1.79
CA ASN A 55 3.06 10.04 2.38
C ASN A 55 1.70 10.70 2.13
N LYS A 56 1.15 11.38 3.14
CA LYS A 56 -0.09 12.17 3.08
C LYS A 56 0.05 13.48 2.27
N GLY A 57 0.93 13.53 1.29
CA GLY A 57 1.18 14.72 0.47
C GLY A 57 0.18 14.85 -0.69
N GLU A 58 0.00 16.08 -1.18
CA GLU A 58 -0.71 16.34 -2.42
C GLU A 58 0.12 15.77 -3.58
N ASN A 59 -0.33 14.66 -4.17
CA ASN A 59 0.22 14.22 -5.43
C ASN A 59 -0.29 15.17 -6.53
N HIS A 60 0.55 16.11 -6.96
CA HIS A 60 0.24 17.08 -8.02
C HIS A 60 0.00 16.44 -9.40
N TYR A 61 0.22 15.14 -9.58
CA TYR A 61 -0.09 14.41 -10.82
C TYR A 61 -1.52 13.85 -10.84
N ARG A 62 -2.40 14.35 -9.97
CA ARG A 62 -3.83 14.05 -9.97
C ARG A 62 -4.64 15.31 -10.26
#